data_AF-A0A1M5ZFJ0-F1
#
_entry.id   AF-A0A1M5ZFJ0-F1
#
_cell.length_a   1.000
_cell.length_b   1.000
_cell.length_c   1.000
_cell.angle_alpha   90.00
_cell.angle_beta   90.00
_cell.angle_gamma   90.00
#
_symmetry.space_group_name_H-M   'P 1'
#
loop_
_entity.id
_entity.type
_entity.pdbx_description
1 polymer ?
#
loop_
_entity_poly.entity_id
_entity_poly.type
_entity_poly.pdbx_seq_one_letter_code
_entity_poly.pdbx_strand_id
1 'polypeptide(L)'
;MRVSPSARPYAATRIKAGLRAFDVPNEPFVDAAQALIRGERFPPLILVGERQDNLVRLEGHLRLTAYALVGFPTDIECLIGTAPTLGRWAQ
;
A
#
# COMPACT_ATOMS: atom_id res chain seq x y z
N MET A 1 -0.38 -7.05 -12.67
CA MET A 1 -1.07 -7.24 -11.38
C MET A 1 -2.05 -6.10 -11.19
N ARG A 2 -3.37 -6.35 -11.22
CA ARG A 2 -4.37 -5.30 -10.91
C ARG A 2 -4.60 -5.32 -9.41
N VAL A 3 -4.21 -4.26 -8.73
CA VAL A 3 -4.54 -4.12 -7.30
C VAL A 3 -6.02 -3.73 -7.22
N SER A 4 -6.80 -4.43 -6.41
CA SER A 4 -8.24 -4.18 -6.23
C SER A 4 -8.52 -2.68 -5.95
N PRO A 5 -9.66 -2.11 -6.35
CA PRO A 5 -10.02 -0.73 -6.02
C PRO A 5 -9.96 -0.38 -4.51
N SER A 6 -10.03 -1.37 -3.60
CA SER A 6 -9.79 -1.19 -2.16
C SER A 6 -8.33 -0.89 -1.79
N ALA A 7 -7.41 -1.09 -2.73
CA ALA A 7 -5.98 -0.86 -2.58
C ALA A 7 -5.49 0.45 -3.23
N ARG A 8 -6.36 1.23 -3.87
CA ARG A 8 -6.05 2.64 -4.12
C ARG A 8 -5.92 3.30 -2.76
N PRO A 9 -4.74 3.82 -2.39
CA PRO A 9 -4.55 4.32 -1.04
C PRO A 9 -5.31 5.63 -0.91
N TYR A 10 -6.56 5.51 -0.44
CA TYR A 10 -7.41 6.61 0.01
C TYR A 10 -6.61 7.61 0.85
N ALA A 11 -5.72 7.10 1.70
CA ALA A 11 -4.77 7.88 2.46
C ALA A 11 -3.89 8.80 1.59
N ALA A 12 -3.26 8.29 0.53
CA ALA A 12 -2.42 9.08 -0.36
C ALA A 12 -3.22 10.18 -1.06
N THR A 13 -4.46 9.90 -1.50
CA THR A 13 -5.34 10.91 -2.11
C THR A 13 -5.63 12.05 -1.13
N ARG A 14 -5.95 11.73 0.12
CA ARG A 14 -6.24 12.74 1.15
C ARG A 14 -5.02 13.56 1.55
N ILE A 15 -3.89 12.89 1.77
CA ILE A 15 -2.63 13.53 2.12
C ILE A 15 -2.22 14.51 1.01
N LYS A 16 -2.34 14.12 -0.27
CA LYS A 16 -2.08 15.01 -1.41
C LYS A 16 -3.00 16.22 -1.45
N ALA A 17 -4.21 16.13 -0.88
CA ALA A 17 -5.15 17.24 -0.75
C ALA A 17 -4.94 18.08 0.52
N GLY A 18 -3.87 17.84 1.30
CA GLY A 18 -3.62 18.53 2.56
C GLY A 18 -4.55 18.11 3.71
N LEU A 19 -5.31 17.02 3.52
CA LEU A 19 -6.24 16.49 4.52
C LEU A 19 -5.60 15.37 5.32
N ARG A 20 -5.99 15.24 6.59
CA ARG A 20 -5.66 14.04 7.37
C ARG A 20 -6.32 12.82 6.74
N ALA A 21 -5.53 11.79 6.47
CA ALA A 21 -6.00 10.53 5.86
C ALA A 21 -6.96 9.79 6.78
N PHE A 22 -6.61 9.74 8.06
CA PHE A 22 -7.38 9.20 9.18
C PHE A 22 -7.33 10.21 10.32
N ASP A 23 -7.90 9.90 11.48
CA ASP A 23 -7.83 10.80 12.64
C ASP A 23 -6.42 10.85 13.30
N VAL A 24 -5.41 10.31 12.61
CA VAL A 24 -4.00 10.30 13.03
C VAL A 24 -3.17 11.31 12.22
N PRO A 25 -1.99 11.71 12.72
CA PRO A 25 -1.08 12.60 11.99
C PRO A 25 -0.58 11.98 10.67
N ASN A 26 -0.32 12.81 9.66
CA ASN A 26 0.09 12.35 8.32
C ASN A 26 1.62 12.18 8.19
N GLU A 27 2.38 12.73 9.12
CA GLU A 27 3.83 12.83 9.14
C GLU A 27 4.51 11.48 8.89
N PRO A 28 4.09 10.34 9.49
CA PRO A 28 4.72 9.05 9.21
C PRO A 28 4.63 8.62 7.74
N PHE A 29 3.55 8.98 7.04
CA PHE A 29 3.40 8.69 5.61
C PHE A 29 4.28 9.58 4.75
N VAL A 30 4.42 10.85 5.12
CA VAL A 30 5.26 11.83 4.43
C VAL A 30 6.73 11.49 4.62
N ASP A 31 7.15 11.17 5.84
CA ASP A 31 8.53 10.78 6.16
C ASP A 31 8.95 9.52 5.39
N ALA A 32 8.06 8.53 5.31
CA ALA A 32 8.29 7.32 4.54
C ALA A 32 8.35 7.58 3.03
N ALA A 33 7.54 8.50 2.50
CA ALA A 33 7.62 8.91 1.10
C ALA A 33 8.96 9.61 0.81
N GLN A 34 9.44 10.46 1.72
CA GLN A 34 10.75 11.10 1.59
C GLN A 34 11.90 10.09 1.67
N ALA A 35 11.80 9.07 2.52
CA ALA A 35 12.75 7.96 2.57
C ALA A 35 12.85 7.23 1.22
N LEU A 36 11.71 6.94 0.57
CA LEU A 36 11.69 6.37 -0.78
C LEU A 36 12.38 7.27 -1.81
N ILE A 37 12.12 8.58 -1.77
CA ILE A 37 12.76 9.55 -2.68
C ILE A 37 14.28 9.56 -2.49
N ARG A 38 14.78 9.36 -1.26
CA ARG A 38 16.21 9.23 -0.95
C ARG A 38 16.81 7.88 -1.38
N GLY A 39 16.02 6.96 -1.90
CA GLY A 39 16.47 5.63 -2.33
C GLY A 39 16.52 4.59 -1.22
N GLU A 40 15.93 4.86 -0.05
CA GLU A 40 15.80 3.87 1.01
C GLU A 40 14.89 2.72 0.55
N ARG A 41 15.26 1.49 0.91
CA ARG A 41 14.46 0.31 0.61
C ARG A 41 13.71 -0.15 1.85
N PHE A 42 12.43 -0.40 1.68
CA PHE A 42 11.63 -1.01 2.72
C PHE A 42 11.51 -2.51 2.56
N PRO A 43 11.18 -3.24 3.65
CA PRO A 43 10.74 -4.62 3.56
C PRO A 43 9.55 -4.78 2.59
N PRO A 44 9.43 -5.95 1.92
CA PRO A 44 8.35 -6.23 0.99
C PRO A 44 6.97 -5.96 1.56
N LEU A 45 5.99 -5.68 0.68
CA LEU A 45 4.58 -5.69 1.06
C LEU A 45 4.12 -7.14 1.25
N ILE A 46 3.20 -7.37 2.18
CA ILE A 46 2.56 -8.68 2.32
C ILE A 46 1.15 -8.58 1.74
N LEU A 47 0.93 -9.29 0.65
CA LEU A 47 -0.34 -9.35 -0.07
C LEU A 47 -0.92 -10.76 0.03
N VAL A 48 -2.23 -10.85 0.15
CA VAL A 48 -2.94 -12.14 0.25
C VAL A 48 -4.18 -12.16 -0.63
N GLY A 49 -4.55 -13.32 -1.15
CA GLY A 49 -5.78 -13.47 -1.92
C GLY A 49 -6.04 -14.91 -2.36
N GLU A 50 -7.21 -15.14 -2.97
CA GLU A 50 -7.51 -16.43 -3.60
C GLU A 50 -6.66 -16.66 -4.85
N ARG A 51 -6.40 -15.58 -5.60
CA ARG A 51 -5.65 -15.59 -6.85
C ARG A 51 -4.73 -14.36 -6.92
N GLN A 52 -3.64 -14.46 -7.67
CA GLN A 52 -2.65 -13.37 -7.79
C GLN A 52 -3.17 -12.09 -8.46
N ASP A 53 -4.28 -12.19 -9.21
CA ASP A 53 -4.95 -11.05 -9.86
C ASP A 53 -5.99 -10.38 -8.96
N ASN A 54 -6.25 -10.93 -7.77
CA ASN A 54 -7.17 -10.38 -6.78
C ASN A 54 -6.55 -10.45 -5.38
N LEU A 55 -5.70 -9.48 -5.07
CA LEU A 55 -4.96 -9.42 -3.82
C LEU A 55 -5.43 -8.26 -2.93
N VAL A 56 -5.43 -8.50 -1.64
CA VAL A 56 -5.57 -7.49 -0.58
C VAL A 56 -4.28 -7.34 0.18
N ARG A 57 -4.05 -6.13 0.70
CA ARG A 57 -2.90 -5.83 1.56
C ARG A 57 -3.15 -6.41 2.95
N LEU A 58 -2.34 -7.38 3.36
CA LEU A 58 -2.30 -7.88 4.73
C LEU A 58 -1.50 -6.94 5.64
N GLU A 59 -0.31 -6.52 5.19
CA GLU A 59 0.57 -5.61 5.94
C GLU A 59 1.25 -4.60 4.99
N GLY A 60 1.76 -3.51 5.56
CA GLY A 60 2.50 -2.48 4.82
C GLY A 60 1.65 -1.28 4.45
N HIS A 61 0.64 -0.92 5.27
CA HIS A 61 -0.25 0.22 4.97
C HIS A 61 0.52 1.54 4.80
N LEU A 62 1.44 1.80 5.71
CA LEU A 62 2.33 2.97 5.64
C LEU A 62 3.17 2.95 4.36
N ARG A 63 3.78 1.80 4.05
CA ARG A 63 4.64 1.64 2.87
C ARG A 63 3.87 1.77 1.56
N LEU A 64 2.70 1.14 1.45
CA LEU A 64 1.83 1.24 0.29
C LEU A 64 1.35 2.68 0.07
N THR A 65 1.05 3.40 1.15
CA THR A 65 0.69 4.82 1.07
C THR A 65 1.89 5.67 0.62
N ALA A 66 3.08 5.43 1.17
CA ALA A 66 4.31 6.10 0.75
C ALA A 66 4.62 5.88 -0.74
N TYR A 67 4.53 4.63 -1.23
CA TYR A 67 4.69 4.31 -2.66
C TYR A 67 3.71 5.11 -3.53
N ALA A 68 2.46 5.24 -3.12
CA ALA A 68 1.49 6.02 -3.88
C ALA A 68 1.68 7.54 -3.78
N LEU A 69 2.24 8.04 -2.68
CA LEU A 69 2.63 9.45 -2.56
C LEU A 69 3.72 9.80 -3.57
N VAL A 70 4.72 8.93 -3.75
CA VAL A 70 5.83 9.13 -4.71
C VAL A 70 5.48 8.74 -6.15
N GLY A 71 4.26 8.26 -6.41
CA GLY A 71 3.79 7.96 -7.76
C GLY A 71 3.98 6.53 -8.26
N PHE A 72 4.08 5.56 -7.33
CA PHE A 72 4.34 4.13 -7.56
C PHE A 72 5.61 3.87 -8.40
N PRO A 73 6.68 3.30 -7.82
CA PRO A 73 7.81 2.85 -8.63
C PRO A 73 7.38 1.76 -9.62
N THR A 74 8.17 1.58 -10.68
CA THR A 74 7.90 0.59 -11.74
C THR A 74 7.80 -0.84 -11.20
N ASP A 75 8.56 -1.15 -10.15
CA ASP A 75 8.58 -2.44 -9.48
C ASP A 75 8.44 -2.27 -7.96
N ILE A 76 7.59 -3.10 -7.34
CA ILE A 76 7.44 -3.21 -5.89
C ILE A 76 7.58 -4.67 -5.50
N GLU A 77 8.52 -4.95 -4.61
CA GLU A 77 8.69 -6.29 -4.04
C GLU A 77 7.53 -6.63 -3.09
N CYS A 78 6.92 -7.79 -3.30
CA CYS A 78 5.80 -8.28 -2.51
C CYS A 78 6.00 -9.77 -2.17
N LEU A 79 5.67 -10.14 -0.92
CA LEU A 79 5.41 -11.52 -0.54
C LEU A 79 3.91 -11.80 -0.75
N ILE A 80 3.59 -12.83 -1.53
CA ILE A 80 2.23 -13.17 -1.90
C ILE A 80 1.82 -14.49 -1.24
N GLY A 81 0.83 -14.44 -0.37
CA GLY A 81 0.15 -15.62 0.17
C GLY A 81 -1.12 -15.94 -0.61
N THR A 82 -1.32 -17.19 -1.00
CA THR A 82 -2.57 -17.62 -1.66
C THR A 82 -3.22 -18.77 -0.93
N ALA A 83 -4.56 -18.75 -0.83
CA ALA A 83 -5.35 -19.81 -0.24
C ALA A 83 -6.82 -19.72 -0.74
N PRO A 84 -7.51 -20.86 -0.93
CA PRO A 84 -8.85 -20.89 -1.55
C PRO A 84 -9.95 -20.11 -0.83
N THR A 85 -9.76 -19.73 0.43
CA THR A 85 -10.77 -19.05 1.25
C THR A 85 -10.43 -17.58 1.56
N LEU A 86 -9.31 -17.07 1.04
CA LEU A 86 -8.83 -15.72 1.34
C LEU A 86 -9.68 -14.60 0.71
N GLY A 87 -10.51 -14.89 -0.29
CA GLY A 87 -11.42 -13.89 -0.86
C GLY A 87 -12.47 -13.43 0.16
N ARG A 88 -12.71 -14.21 1.22
CA ARG A 88 -13.54 -13.80 2.36
C ARG A 88 -12.93 -12.64 3.17
N TRP A 89 -11.63 -12.37 3.04
CA TRP A 89 -10.94 -11.29 3.76
C TRP A 89 -10.94 -9.98 2.98
N ALA A 90 -11.39 -10.00 1.72
CA ALA A 90 -11.46 -8.83 0.85
C ALA A 90 -12.79 -8.07 0.95
N GLN A 91 -13.69 -8.52 1.83
CA GLN A 91 -14.99 -7.88 2.09
C GLN A 91 -14.87 -6.66 3.00
#